data_AF-A0A2C5ZNH9-F1
#
_entry.id   AF-A0A2C5ZNH9-F1
#
_cell.length_a   1.000
_cell.length_b   1.000
_cell.length_c   1.000
_cell.angle_alpha   90.00
_cell.angle_beta   90.00
_cell.angle_gamma   90.00
#
_symmetry.space_group_name_H-M   'P 1'
#
loop_
_entity.id
_entity.type
_entity.pdbx_description
1 polymer ?
#
loop_
_entity_poly.entity_id
_entity_poly.type
_entity_poly.pdbx_seq_one_letter_code
_entity_poly.pdbx_strand_id
1 'polypeptide(L)'
;MVLIRFTTLFVPATPLWLFWLNSGTAGLIKREESEFQGSALPQYVFRMDDRSPEEIRAQGGFWPQEEYENHERAFDVMRHINGEAERRKQTSGTFDEEWKSAYISTSRSREASYSGRWCYQIHTSPNMIDTRAFNATTGEVLGVGVLHWSQVMGFAEIYSDYRVSIDQLRFFISHEYNPRWSQYTLHPNLPQGWDNQHARQSAINFMNQPGVGAPMGWTGRFPLVAENRVHLTPTQLEDGLQAAGVDLANVPSELIQHLKADQLEERECNNLLASLAGKSSSDVLHADDGWKAADVSGRPNLRGAKGAAALGATMKQKSCGILHRILKPENRNLLDLQRNGICRSISGLKISFQLSNAAGSETFYPIVLTFGLERRALIVEQPSSGFHKWKSIDMERAFGQDEISVDDFSRFSIESVPVNVPYQEDQWKLEGKAQSFLSANRLASRDWPQASIRADSLSVTYATYRHQVQRAVRRMA
;
A
#
# COMPACT_ATOMS: atom_id res chain seq x y z
N MET A 1 -39.87 50.99 18.17
CA MET A 1 -39.86 49.60 18.67
C MET A 1 -39.85 48.68 17.45
N VAL A 2 -38.66 48.29 17.00
CA VAL A 2 -38.42 47.53 15.75
C VAL A 2 -38.01 46.11 16.17
N LEU A 3 -38.84 45.13 15.86
CA LEU A 3 -38.61 43.72 16.16
C LEU A 3 -37.78 43.10 15.02
N ILE A 4 -36.49 42.88 15.28
CA ILE A 4 -35.60 42.11 14.40
C ILE A 4 -35.81 40.62 14.72
N ARG A 5 -36.38 39.88 13.77
CA ARG A 5 -36.48 38.41 13.84
C ARG A 5 -35.14 37.80 13.42
N PHE A 6 -34.48 37.11 14.34
CA PHE A 6 -33.34 36.24 14.03
C PHE A 6 -33.85 34.89 13.53
N THR A 7 -33.61 34.60 12.26
CA THR A 7 -33.85 33.28 11.66
C THR A 7 -32.67 32.38 12.01
N THR A 8 -32.90 31.36 12.85
CA THR A 8 -31.90 30.36 13.21
C THR A 8 -31.72 29.39 12.05
N LEU A 9 -30.61 29.49 11.33
CA LEU A 9 -30.18 28.52 10.31
C LEU A 9 -29.61 27.28 11.02
N PHE A 10 -30.35 26.17 10.94
CA PHE A 10 -29.83 24.85 11.26
C PHE A 10 -28.96 24.34 10.11
N VAL A 11 -27.65 24.26 10.34
CA VAL A 11 -26.71 23.57 9.45
C VAL A 11 -26.62 22.11 9.91
N PRO A 12 -27.04 21.11 9.11
CA PRO A 12 -26.79 19.72 9.45
C PRO A 12 -25.33 19.38 9.14
N ALA A 13 -24.61 18.88 10.14
CA ALA A 13 -23.32 18.24 9.97
C ALA A 13 -23.52 16.91 9.21
N THR A 14 -23.00 16.83 7.99
CA THR A 14 -22.84 15.58 7.21
C THR A 14 -21.36 15.19 7.15
N PRO A 15 -21.05 13.88 7.10
CA PRO A 15 -19.70 13.37 7.35
C PRO A 15 -18.75 13.62 6.18
N LEU A 16 -17.52 13.98 6.55
CA LEU A 16 -16.36 14.22 5.69
C LEU A 16 -15.95 12.96 4.93
N TRP A 17 -16.17 12.93 3.62
CA TRP A 17 -15.32 12.25 2.64
C TRP A 17 -15.28 13.15 1.40
N LEU A 18 -14.06 13.54 0.97
CA LEU A 18 -13.72 14.44 -0.15
C LEU A 18 -13.56 15.95 0.17
N PHE A 19 -12.53 16.30 0.95
CA PHE A 19 -11.77 17.54 0.74
C PHE A 19 -10.53 17.21 -0.09
N TRP A 20 -10.66 17.17 -1.40
CA TRP A 20 -9.52 17.26 -2.30
C TRP A 20 -9.83 18.36 -3.31
N LEU A 21 -8.89 19.30 -3.49
CA LEU A 21 -9.00 20.58 -4.20
C LEU A 21 -9.45 21.78 -3.33
N ASN A 22 -8.68 22.08 -2.29
CA ASN A 22 -8.58 23.48 -1.86
C ASN A 22 -7.84 24.24 -2.97
N SER A 23 -8.46 25.30 -3.50
CA SER A 23 -7.81 26.25 -4.41
C SER A 23 -6.82 27.09 -3.60
N GLY A 24 -5.73 26.46 -3.19
CA GLY A 24 -4.55 27.14 -2.67
C GLY A 24 -3.92 27.91 -3.81
N THR A 25 -3.77 29.21 -3.61
CA THR A 25 -2.96 30.12 -4.42
C THR A 25 -1.70 29.41 -4.94
N ALA A 26 -1.70 29.07 -6.22
CA ALA A 26 -0.50 28.63 -6.93
C ALA A 26 0.48 29.80 -6.91
N GLY A 27 1.37 29.81 -5.92
CA GLY A 27 2.63 30.52 -6.03
C GLY A 27 3.31 29.99 -7.29
N LEU A 28 3.44 30.85 -8.28
CA LEU A 28 3.97 30.57 -9.59
C LEU A 28 5.45 30.15 -9.44
N ILE A 29 5.70 28.88 -9.11
CA ILE A 29 7.03 28.30 -9.21
C ILE A 29 7.30 28.17 -10.71
N LYS A 30 8.02 29.14 -11.28
CA LYS A 30 8.67 29.02 -12.59
C LYS A 30 9.73 27.91 -12.48
N ARG A 31 9.31 26.65 -12.49
CA ARG A 31 10.21 25.50 -12.57
C ARG A 31 10.29 25.06 -14.03
N GLU A 32 11.51 25.12 -14.54
CA GLU A 32 12.01 24.73 -15.87
C GLU A 32 11.08 23.83 -16.72
N GLU A 33 10.19 24.43 -17.50
CA GLU A 33 9.51 23.75 -18.62
C GLU A 33 10.48 23.37 -19.75
N SER A 34 11.71 23.94 -19.77
CA SER A 34 12.67 23.76 -20.85
C SER A 34 13.53 22.49 -20.75
N GLU A 35 13.54 21.77 -19.63
CA GLU A 35 14.32 20.52 -19.49
C GLU A 35 13.48 19.26 -19.79
N PHE A 36 12.17 19.41 -20.01
CA PHE A 36 11.25 18.28 -20.11
C PHE A 36 11.07 17.72 -21.54
N GLN A 37 11.55 18.41 -22.58
CA GLN A 37 11.29 18.09 -23.99
C GLN A 37 12.17 16.96 -24.59
N GLY A 38 13.01 16.30 -23.79
CA GLY A 38 13.80 15.15 -24.23
C GLY A 38 13.88 14.00 -23.22
N SER A 39 13.12 14.05 -22.12
CA SER A 39 13.23 13.01 -21.10
C SER A 39 12.58 11.72 -21.57
N ALA A 40 13.36 10.63 -21.49
CA ALA A 40 12.87 9.28 -21.70
C ALA A 40 11.56 9.04 -20.90
N LEU A 41 10.75 8.09 -21.37
CA LEU A 41 9.58 7.67 -20.62
C LEU A 41 10.02 7.18 -19.23
N PRO A 42 9.29 7.54 -18.17
CA PRO A 42 9.70 7.25 -16.81
C PRO A 42 9.48 5.75 -16.58
N GLN A 43 10.47 5.11 -15.95
CA GLN A 43 10.34 3.70 -15.56
C GLN A 43 9.44 3.53 -14.35
N TYR A 44 9.27 4.58 -13.55
CA TYR A 44 8.41 4.60 -12.38
C TYR A 44 7.62 5.90 -12.29
N VAL A 45 6.45 5.80 -11.68
CA VAL A 45 5.57 6.91 -11.33
C VAL A 45 5.29 6.89 -9.84
N PHE A 46 4.73 7.98 -9.35
CA PHE A 46 4.41 8.17 -7.95
C PHE A 46 2.92 8.36 -7.76
N ARG A 47 2.38 7.81 -6.68
CA ARG A 47 0.99 8.03 -6.29
C ARG A 47 0.94 8.37 -4.82
N MET A 48 0.21 9.42 -4.48
CA MET A 48 -0.12 9.72 -3.09
C MET A 48 -1.51 9.14 -2.79
N ASP A 49 -1.67 8.53 -1.64
CA ASP A 49 -2.94 7.91 -1.22
C ASP A 49 -3.03 7.95 0.31
N ASP A 50 -4.25 8.03 0.85
CA ASP A 50 -4.46 7.96 2.30
C ASP A 50 -4.51 6.51 2.81
N ARG A 51 -4.82 5.57 1.91
CA ARG A 51 -4.83 4.14 2.24
C ARG A 51 -3.41 3.66 2.51
N SER A 52 -3.30 2.79 3.52
CA SER A 52 -2.05 2.15 3.92
C SER A 52 -1.59 1.10 2.89
N PRO A 53 -0.29 0.77 2.87
CA PRO A 53 0.26 -0.30 2.04
C PRO A 53 -0.47 -1.63 2.25
N GLU A 54 -0.84 -1.94 3.49
CA GLU A 54 -1.57 -3.16 3.85
C GLU A 54 -2.96 -3.20 3.21
N GLU A 55 -3.68 -2.08 3.19
CA GLU A 55 -5.00 -1.97 2.56
C GLU A 55 -4.92 -2.09 1.04
N ILE A 56 -4.01 -1.35 0.40
CA ILE A 56 -3.80 -1.42 -1.06
C ILE A 56 -3.38 -2.83 -1.47
N ARG A 57 -2.43 -3.42 -0.72
CA ARG A 57 -2.02 -4.81 -0.91
C ARG A 57 -3.18 -5.78 -0.78
N ALA A 58 -4.00 -5.64 0.25
CA ALA A 58 -5.13 -6.53 0.49
C ALA A 58 -6.16 -6.48 -0.65
N GLN A 59 -6.28 -5.34 -1.34
CA GLN A 59 -7.12 -5.16 -2.53
C GLN A 59 -6.45 -5.68 -3.81
N GLY A 60 -5.20 -6.13 -3.76
CA GLY A 60 -4.41 -6.55 -4.92
C GLY A 60 -3.86 -5.40 -5.75
N GLY A 61 -3.89 -4.17 -5.22
CA GLY A 61 -3.39 -2.97 -5.89
C GLY A 61 -4.35 -1.79 -5.82
N PHE A 62 -4.13 -0.82 -6.70
CA PHE A 62 -5.00 0.34 -6.84
C PHE A 62 -6.13 0.03 -7.81
N TRP A 63 -7.34 0.45 -7.42
CA TRP A 63 -8.55 0.32 -8.21
C TRP A 63 -9.14 1.69 -8.51
N PRO A 64 -9.80 1.87 -9.67
CA PRO A 64 -10.68 3.01 -9.90
C PRO A 64 -11.87 2.98 -8.93
N GLN A 65 -12.66 4.04 -8.96
CA GLN A 65 -13.89 4.11 -8.17
C GLN A 65 -14.87 3.00 -8.60
N GLU A 66 -15.65 2.48 -7.65
CA GLU A 66 -16.59 1.39 -7.91
C GLU A 66 -17.58 1.71 -9.04
N GLU A 67 -17.97 0.67 -9.79
CA GLU A 67 -18.94 0.68 -10.89
C GLU A 67 -18.55 1.46 -12.16
N TYR A 68 -17.31 1.96 -12.24
CA TYR A 68 -16.82 2.75 -13.38
C TYR A 68 -17.06 2.08 -14.75
N GLU A 69 -17.05 0.75 -14.81
CA GLU A 69 -17.20 -0.05 -16.02
C GLU A 69 -18.55 0.15 -16.75
N ASN A 70 -19.56 0.64 -16.02
CA ASN A 70 -20.92 0.86 -16.51
C ASN A 70 -21.17 2.31 -16.95
N HIS A 71 -20.19 3.20 -16.79
CA HIS A 71 -20.33 4.62 -17.10
C HIS A 71 -19.43 5.02 -18.25
N GLU A 72 -20.01 5.35 -19.41
CA GLU A 72 -19.26 5.82 -20.59
C GLU A 72 -18.32 6.98 -20.24
N ARG A 73 -18.85 7.95 -19.47
CA ARG A 73 -18.11 9.14 -19.07
C ARG A 73 -17.04 8.87 -18.01
N ALA A 74 -16.97 7.69 -17.41
CA ALA A 74 -15.85 7.35 -16.52
C ALA A 74 -14.55 7.14 -17.32
N PHE A 75 -14.65 6.87 -18.61
CA PHE A 75 -13.52 6.67 -19.51
C PHE A 75 -13.12 7.95 -20.25
N ASP A 76 -13.80 9.07 -20.06
CA ASP A 76 -13.43 10.35 -20.67
C ASP A 76 -12.17 10.93 -20.00
N VAL A 77 -11.06 10.91 -20.74
CA VAL A 77 -9.74 11.39 -20.26
C VAL A 77 -9.78 12.88 -19.96
N MET A 78 -10.45 13.66 -20.80
CA MET A 78 -10.50 15.12 -20.64
C MET A 78 -11.36 15.48 -19.44
N ARG A 79 -12.48 14.78 -19.24
CA ARG A 79 -13.28 14.90 -18.02
C ARG A 79 -12.43 14.58 -16.79
N HIS A 80 -11.71 13.45 -16.78
CA HIS A 80 -10.85 13.06 -15.66
C HIS A 80 -9.83 14.15 -15.32
N ILE A 81 -9.08 14.62 -16.31
CA ILE A 81 -8.02 15.63 -16.14
C ILE A 81 -8.57 17.00 -15.71
N ASN A 82 -9.66 17.45 -16.33
CA ASN A 82 -10.24 18.75 -16.00
C ASN A 82 -10.93 18.77 -14.63
N GLY A 83 -11.24 17.58 -14.09
CA GLY A 83 -11.81 17.39 -12.77
C GLY A 83 -13.06 18.26 -12.52
N GLU A 84 -13.13 18.82 -11.30
CA GLU A 84 -14.25 19.66 -10.86
C GLU A 84 -14.38 21.03 -11.55
N ALA A 85 -13.43 21.45 -12.39
CA ALA A 85 -13.57 22.73 -13.10
C ALA A 85 -14.81 22.72 -14.00
N GLU A 86 -15.19 21.56 -14.54
CA GLU A 86 -16.49 21.36 -15.20
C GLU A 86 -17.64 21.33 -14.18
N ARG A 87 -17.45 20.68 -13.04
CA ARG A 87 -18.45 20.57 -11.97
C ARG A 87 -18.90 21.95 -11.45
N ARG A 88 -17.98 22.91 -11.30
CA ARG A 88 -18.28 24.28 -10.87
C ARG A 88 -19.01 25.10 -11.93
N LYS A 89 -18.67 24.92 -13.22
CA LYS A 89 -19.35 25.63 -14.33
C LYS A 89 -20.78 25.11 -14.57
N GLN A 90 -21.09 23.90 -14.15
CA GLN A 90 -22.40 23.25 -14.31
C GLN A 90 -23.32 23.35 -13.07
N THR A 91 -23.07 24.30 -12.17
CA THR A 91 -23.83 24.50 -10.91
C THR A 91 -25.29 24.95 -11.07
N SER A 92 -25.82 25.09 -12.28
CA SER A 92 -27.25 25.38 -12.52
C SER A 92 -28.11 24.16 -12.88
N GLY A 93 -27.53 22.97 -13.05
CA GLY A 93 -28.25 21.73 -13.35
C GLY A 93 -28.21 20.74 -12.19
N THR A 94 -29.32 20.06 -11.93
CA THR A 94 -29.41 18.92 -11.00
C THR A 94 -28.46 17.81 -11.47
N PHE A 95 -27.32 17.64 -10.79
CA PHE A 95 -26.43 16.51 -11.05
C PHE A 95 -27.02 15.24 -10.43
N ASP A 96 -27.60 14.37 -11.25
CA ASP A 96 -27.93 13.00 -10.81
C ASP A 96 -26.79 11.99 -11.09
N GLU A 97 -25.79 12.34 -11.91
CA GLU A 97 -24.71 11.39 -12.23
C GLU A 97 -23.52 11.55 -11.29
N GLU A 98 -23.25 10.50 -10.50
CA GLU A 98 -22.10 10.39 -9.61
C GLU A 98 -20.79 10.51 -10.41
N TRP A 99 -19.79 11.21 -9.87
CA TRP A 99 -18.48 11.28 -10.49
C TRP A 99 -17.76 9.95 -10.32
N LYS A 100 -17.52 9.27 -11.44
CA LYS A 100 -16.72 8.05 -11.54
C LYS A 100 -15.60 8.27 -12.55
N SER A 101 -14.46 7.65 -12.30
CA SER A 101 -13.35 7.58 -13.24
C SER A 101 -12.84 6.15 -13.35
N ALA A 102 -12.49 5.75 -14.57
CA ALA A 102 -11.82 4.50 -14.90
C ALA A 102 -10.29 4.58 -14.75
N TYR A 103 -9.78 5.74 -14.32
CA TYR A 103 -8.35 6.04 -14.27
C TYR A 103 -7.82 6.09 -12.84
N ILE A 104 -6.60 5.60 -12.67
CA ILE A 104 -5.79 5.80 -11.47
C ILE A 104 -4.74 6.86 -11.79
N SER A 105 -4.88 8.04 -11.18
CA SER A 105 -3.90 9.12 -11.31
C SER A 105 -2.58 8.78 -10.61
N THR A 106 -1.49 8.99 -11.34
CA THR A 106 -0.11 8.94 -10.84
C THR A 106 0.65 10.14 -11.40
N SER A 107 1.86 10.40 -10.92
CA SER A 107 2.70 11.50 -11.40
C SER A 107 4.11 11.03 -11.71
N ARG A 108 4.75 11.67 -12.69
CA ARG A 108 6.17 11.44 -13.01
C ARG A 108 7.11 11.91 -11.91
N SER A 109 6.67 12.91 -11.16
CA SER A 109 7.46 13.54 -10.11
C SER A 109 6.76 13.31 -8.77
N ARG A 110 7.58 13.13 -7.74
CA ARG A 110 7.03 12.93 -6.40
C ARG A 110 6.35 14.22 -5.91
N GLU A 111 6.90 15.38 -6.26
CA GLU A 111 6.42 16.72 -5.87
C GLU A 111 5.07 17.05 -6.49
N ALA A 112 4.81 16.54 -7.69
CA ALA A 112 3.56 16.73 -8.41
C ALA A 112 2.48 15.71 -8.02
N SER A 113 2.79 14.75 -7.15
CA SER A 113 1.78 13.84 -6.62
C SER A 113 0.99 14.55 -5.53
N TYR A 114 -0.29 14.80 -5.80
CA TYR A 114 -1.16 15.46 -4.84
C TYR A 114 -1.52 14.48 -3.74
N SER A 115 -0.95 14.76 -2.56
CA SER A 115 -1.57 14.64 -1.25
C SER A 115 -2.08 13.26 -0.79
N GLY A 116 -1.73 12.92 0.44
CA GLY A 116 -2.06 11.64 1.06
C GLY A 116 -1.05 11.34 2.15
N ARG A 117 -1.39 10.42 3.05
CA ARG A 117 -0.44 9.94 4.07
C ARG A 117 0.67 9.07 3.50
N TRP A 118 0.48 8.44 2.35
CA TRP A 118 1.44 7.50 1.77
C TRP A 118 1.85 7.92 0.37
N CYS A 119 3.14 7.80 0.06
CA CYS A 119 3.69 7.93 -1.28
C CYS A 119 4.14 6.56 -1.79
N TYR A 120 3.59 6.13 -2.91
CA TYR A 120 3.90 4.87 -3.56
C TYR A 120 4.76 5.13 -4.79
N GLN A 121 5.85 4.38 -4.92
CA GLN A 121 6.63 4.30 -6.15
C GLN A 121 6.18 3.06 -6.92
N ILE A 122 5.65 3.27 -8.12
CA ILE A 122 4.98 2.24 -8.92
C ILE A 122 5.74 2.11 -10.24
N HIS A 123 6.12 0.89 -10.61
CA HIS A 123 6.70 0.63 -11.91
C HIS A 123 5.66 0.85 -13.01
N THR A 124 6.06 1.55 -14.08
CA THR A 124 5.15 1.83 -15.19
C THR A 124 4.75 0.56 -15.93
N SER A 125 3.54 0.56 -16.50
CA SER A 125 2.97 -0.58 -17.22
C SER A 125 2.27 -0.14 -18.51
N PRO A 126 2.01 -1.06 -19.45
CA PRO A 126 1.50 -0.70 -20.77
C PRO A 126 0.10 -0.07 -20.77
N ASN A 127 -0.72 -0.29 -19.73
CA ASN A 127 -2.02 0.36 -19.56
C ASN A 127 -1.93 1.78 -18.99
N MET A 128 -0.73 2.32 -18.77
CA MET A 128 -0.54 3.69 -18.35
C MET A 128 -0.36 4.62 -19.56
N ILE A 129 -0.93 5.82 -19.49
CA ILE A 129 -0.88 6.83 -20.54
C ILE A 129 -0.20 8.09 -19.99
N ASP A 130 0.89 8.52 -20.61
CA ASP A 130 1.53 9.79 -20.31
C ASP A 130 0.71 10.94 -20.92
N THR A 131 0.27 11.85 -20.06
CA THR A 131 -0.65 12.93 -20.46
C THR A 131 0.05 14.12 -21.10
N ARG A 132 1.39 14.21 -21.04
CA ARG A 132 2.14 15.40 -21.49
C ARG A 132 1.83 15.85 -22.92
N ALA A 133 1.53 14.90 -23.81
CA ALA A 133 1.25 15.21 -25.19
C ALA A 133 -0.05 15.99 -25.42
N PHE A 134 -0.97 15.97 -24.45
CA PHE A 134 -2.26 16.65 -24.54
C PHE A 134 -2.61 17.47 -23.28
N ASN A 135 -1.84 17.33 -22.20
CA ASN A 135 -1.84 18.19 -21.03
C ASN A 135 -0.41 18.37 -20.48
N ALA A 136 0.29 19.38 -20.99
CA ALA A 136 1.68 19.63 -20.62
C ALA A 136 1.88 20.03 -19.15
N THR A 137 0.83 20.45 -18.44
CA THR A 137 0.96 21.16 -17.15
C THR A 137 1.04 20.24 -15.93
N THR A 138 0.51 19.03 -15.99
CA THR A 138 0.29 18.22 -14.77
C THR A 138 1.39 17.20 -14.51
N GLY A 139 2.15 16.80 -15.53
CA GLY A 139 3.08 15.65 -15.42
C GLY A 139 2.36 14.37 -14.98
N GLU A 140 1.05 14.30 -15.18
CA GLU A 140 0.20 13.19 -14.75
C GLU A 140 0.36 12.00 -15.70
N VAL A 141 0.31 10.80 -15.12
CA VAL A 141 0.25 9.55 -15.85
C VAL A 141 -0.99 8.80 -15.38
N LEU A 142 -1.82 8.39 -16.34
CA LEU A 142 -3.11 7.75 -16.07
C LEU A 142 -3.02 6.25 -16.27
N GLY A 143 -3.23 5.46 -15.22
CA GLY A 143 -3.43 4.02 -15.33
C GLY A 143 -4.88 3.70 -15.71
N VAL A 144 -5.12 3.04 -16.84
CA VAL A 144 -6.47 2.63 -17.26
C VAL A 144 -6.87 1.35 -16.53
N GLY A 145 -7.95 1.39 -15.74
CA GLY A 145 -8.39 0.27 -14.90
C GLY A 145 -7.52 0.12 -13.65
N VAL A 146 -6.99 -1.07 -13.38
CA VAL A 146 -6.23 -1.38 -12.15
C VAL A 146 -4.72 -1.15 -12.32
N LEU A 147 -4.05 -0.86 -11.19
CA LEU A 147 -2.61 -1.00 -11.05
C LEU A 147 -2.34 -2.09 -10.02
N HIS A 148 -1.71 -3.19 -10.41
CA HIS A 148 -1.49 -4.35 -9.55
C HIS A 148 -0.52 -4.02 -8.41
N TRP A 149 -0.73 -4.62 -7.24
CA TRP A 149 0.21 -4.50 -6.11
C TRP A 149 1.61 -4.95 -6.49
N SER A 150 1.73 -5.96 -7.35
CA SER A 150 3.01 -6.45 -7.85
C SER A 150 3.82 -5.40 -8.64
N GLN A 151 3.19 -4.29 -9.06
CA GLN A 151 3.86 -3.15 -9.69
C GLN A 151 4.47 -2.17 -8.68
N VAL A 152 4.01 -2.19 -7.42
CA VAL A 152 4.47 -1.26 -6.38
C VAL A 152 5.89 -1.66 -6.00
N MET A 153 6.86 -0.83 -6.36
CA MET A 153 8.28 -1.04 -6.04
C MET A 153 8.57 -0.72 -4.59
N GLY A 154 7.86 0.27 -4.05
CA GLY A 154 7.96 0.62 -2.64
C GLY A 154 6.99 1.73 -2.25
N PHE A 155 6.97 2.03 -0.96
CA PHE A 155 6.12 3.07 -0.39
C PHE A 155 6.82 3.79 0.76
N ALA A 156 6.39 5.01 1.06
CA ALA A 156 6.89 5.81 2.18
C ALA A 156 5.72 6.52 2.85
N GLU A 157 5.70 6.53 4.18
CA GLU A 157 4.75 7.34 4.94
C GLU A 157 5.23 8.80 4.96
N ILE A 158 4.29 9.71 4.77
CA ILE A 158 4.48 11.16 4.82
C ILE A 158 3.77 11.65 6.07
N TYR A 159 4.59 11.95 7.09
CA TYR A 159 4.10 12.58 8.30
C TYR A 159 3.74 14.03 8.02
N SER A 160 2.55 14.45 8.48
CA SER A 160 1.96 15.77 8.25
C SER A 160 2.78 16.95 8.76
N ASP A 161 3.77 16.66 9.59
CA ASP A 161 4.32 17.60 10.55
C ASP A 161 5.64 18.22 10.06
N TYR A 162 6.28 17.70 9.01
CA TYR A 162 7.63 18.13 8.67
C TYR A 162 7.95 18.35 7.20
N ARG A 163 8.75 19.41 7.04
CA ARG A 163 9.51 19.96 5.91
C ARG A 163 10.50 18.99 5.27
N VAL A 164 10.27 17.68 5.35
CA VAL A 164 11.11 16.71 4.65
C VAL A 164 10.84 16.92 3.17
N SER A 165 11.88 17.28 2.42
CA SER A 165 11.75 17.36 0.98
C SER A 165 11.29 15.99 0.50
N ILE A 166 10.31 15.94 -0.39
CA ILE A 166 9.79 14.70 -0.95
C ILE A 166 10.92 13.85 -1.59
N ASP A 167 12.01 14.49 -2.03
CA ASP A 167 13.23 13.83 -2.51
C ASP A 167 13.93 12.98 -1.44
N GLN A 168 13.76 13.32 -0.16
CA GLN A 168 14.39 12.66 0.99
C GLN A 168 13.53 11.52 1.57
N LEU A 169 12.35 11.26 1.00
CA LEU A 169 11.52 10.13 1.44
C LEU A 169 12.28 8.83 1.25
N ARG A 170 12.40 8.07 2.34
CA ARG A 170 12.98 6.72 2.35
C ARG A 170 11.87 5.73 2.05
N PHE A 171 11.95 5.10 0.88
CA PHE A 171 10.98 4.10 0.45
C PHE A 171 11.29 2.73 1.06
N PHE A 172 10.25 2.11 1.62
CA PHE A 172 10.21 0.70 1.92
C PHE A 172 10.01 -0.05 0.62
N ILE A 173 10.98 -0.87 0.24
CA ILE A 173 10.87 -1.66 -0.99
C ILE A 173 9.87 -2.79 -0.74
N SER A 174 8.89 -2.91 -1.63
CA SER A 174 7.92 -4.00 -1.62
C SER A 174 8.62 -5.31 -1.92
N HIS A 175 8.43 -6.32 -1.07
CA HIS A 175 8.91 -7.68 -1.31
C HIS A 175 8.06 -8.44 -2.34
N GLU A 176 6.85 -7.93 -2.62
CA GLU A 176 5.92 -8.47 -3.61
C GLU A 176 6.05 -7.80 -4.98
N TYR A 177 6.96 -6.83 -5.12
CA TYR A 177 7.31 -6.27 -6.42
C TYR A 177 7.79 -7.40 -7.35
N ASN A 178 7.16 -7.51 -8.51
CA ASN A 178 7.53 -8.50 -9.50
C ASN A 178 8.48 -7.88 -10.55
N PRO A 179 9.75 -8.31 -10.64
CA PRO A 179 10.69 -7.76 -11.61
C PRO A 179 10.24 -7.93 -13.07
N ARG A 180 9.26 -8.79 -13.37
CA ARG A 180 8.67 -8.89 -14.72
C ARG A 180 8.19 -7.54 -15.25
N TRP A 181 7.84 -6.59 -14.38
CA TRP A 181 7.38 -5.27 -14.80
C TRP A 181 8.47 -4.47 -15.52
N SER A 182 9.75 -4.76 -15.27
CA SER A 182 10.89 -4.07 -15.91
C SER A 182 10.97 -4.24 -17.43
N GLN A 183 10.25 -5.21 -17.99
CA GLN A 183 10.17 -5.39 -19.44
C GLN A 183 9.15 -4.46 -20.11
N TYR A 184 8.31 -3.78 -19.32
CA TYR A 184 7.24 -2.94 -19.80
C TYR A 184 7.55 -1.46 -19.56
N THR A 185 6.86 -0.61 -20.32
CA THR A 185 6.87 0.84 -20.17
C THR A 185 5.45 1.36 -20.40
N LEU A 186 5.18 2.59 -19.98
CA LEU A 186 3.91 3.26 -20.27
C LEU A 186 3.78 3.65 -21.75
N HIS A 187 2.56 3.93 -22.17
CA HIS A 187 2.27 4.47 -23.50
C HIS A 187 2.54 5.98 -23.54
N PRO A 188 3.36 6.49 -24.48
CA PRO A 188 3.87 7.87 -24.46
C PRO A 188 2.81 8.96 -24.61
N ASN A 189 1.70 8.64 -25.28
CA ASN A 189 0.65 9.57 -25.65
C ASN A 189 -0.73 8.90 -25.53
N LEU A 190 -1.80 9.67 -25.65
CA LEU A 190 -3.12 9.10 -25.93
C LEU A 190 -3.07 8.37 -27.29
N PRO A 191 -3.63 7.15 -27.42
CA PRO A 191 -3.70 6.45 -28.70
C PRO A 191 -4.34 7.30 -29.80
N GLN A 192 -3.81 7.20 -31.02
CA GLN A 192 -4.40 7.88 -32.16
C GLN A 192 -5.85 7.41 -32.38
N GLY A 193 -6.76 8.34 -32.59
CA GLY A 193 -8.18 8.04 -32.78
C GLY A 193 -8.96 7.81 -31.49
N TRP A 194 -8.41 8.20 -30.32
CA TRP A 194 -9.18 8.24 -29.09
C TRP A 194 -10.36 9.20 -29.21
N ASP A 195 -11.57 8.66 -29.09
CA ASP A 195 -12.82 9.39 -29.17
C ASP A 195 -13.40 9.58 -27.76
N ASN A 196 -13.44 10.83 -27.28
CA ASN A 196 -13.99 11.16 -25.95
C ASN A 196 -15.53 11.01 -25.90
N GLN A 197 -16.23 10.99 -27.05
CA GLN A 197 -17.68 10.72 -27.08
C GLN A 197 -17.99 9.22 -26.92
N HIS A 198 -17.05 8.36 -27.32
CA HIS A 198 -17.08 6.91 -27.15
C HIS A 198 -15.86 6.44 -26.36
N ALA A 199 -15.62 7.11 -25.23
CA ALA A 199 -14.39 6.96 -24.45
C ALA A 199 -14.19 5.54 -23.90
N ARG A 200 -15.27 4.83 -23.56
CA ARG A 200 -15.19 3.44 -23.12
C ARG A 200 -14.76 2.52 -24.25
N GLN A 201 -15.29 2.71 -25.45
CA GLN A 201 -14.87 1.95 -26.62
C GLN A 201 -13.42 2.26 -26.98
N SER A 202 -12.98 3.52 -26.84
CA SER A 202 -11.58 3.91 -27.02
C SER A 202 -10.66 3.23 -26.00
N ALA A 203 -11.06 3.15 -24.74
CA ALA A 203 -10.33 2.43 -23.70
C ALA A 203 -10.28 0.91 -23.97
N ILE A 204 -11.38 0.31 -24.43
CA ILE A 204 -11.41 -1.11 -24.87
C ILE A 204 -10.43 -1.33 -26.03
N ASN A 205 -10.47 -0.46 -27.04
CA ASN A 205 -9.57 -0.54 -28.20
C ASN A 205 -8.11 -0.42 -27.78
N PHE A 206 -7.80 0.47 -26.84
CA PHE A 206 -6.46 0.61 -26.26
C PHE A 206 -6.02 -0.66 -25.54
N MET A 207 -6.86 -1.23 -24.66
CA MET A 207 -6.54 -2.45 -23.93
C MET A 207 -6.41 -3.69 -24.84
N ASN A 208 -7.09 -3.70 -25.99
CA ASN A 208 -6.97 -4.73 -27.01
C ASN A 208 -5.68 -4.66 -27.84
N GLN A 209 -4.88 -3.59 -27.71
CA GLN A 209 -3.62 -3.49 -28.44
C GLN A 209 -2.63 -4.57 -27.98
N PRO A 210 -1.85 -5.17 -28.91
CA PRO A 210 -0.83 -6.14 -28.56
C PRO A 210 0.14 -5.60 -27.50
N GLY A 211 0.30 -6.34 -26.40
CA GLY A 211 1.19 -5.97 -25.30
C GLY A 211 0.62 -4.97 -24.30
N VAL A 212 -0.60 -4.43 -24.51
CA VAL A 212 -1.22 -3.49 -23.55
C VAL A 212 -2.02 -4.22 -22.47
N GLY A 213 -3.13 -4.86 -22.84
CA GLY A 213 -4.03 -5.43 -21.85
C GLY A 213 -3.59 -6.78 -21.30
N ALA A 214 -2.94 -7.63 -22.09
CA ALA A 214 -2.59 -9.00 -21.68
C ALA A 214 -1.74 -9.05 -20.39
N PRO A 215 -0.67 -8.22 -20.22
CA PRO A 215 0.09 -8.18 -18.96
C PRO A 215 -0.71 -7.77 -17.72
N MET A 216 -1.85 -7.10 -17.95
CA MET A 216 -2.75 -6.58 -16.92
C MET A 216 -3.93 -7.52 -16.60
N GLY A 217 -4.01 -8.69 -17.24
CA GLY A 217 -5.14 -9.61 -17.08
C GLY A 217 -6.39 -9.19 -17.86
N TRP A 218 -6.24 -8.45 -18.96
CA TRP A 218 -7.36 -8.04 -19.79
C TRP A 218 -8.07 -9.24 -20.44
N THR A 219 -9.40 -9.30 -20.26
CA THR A 219 -10.27 -10.37 -20.77
C THR A 219 -11.20 -9.92 -21.90
N GLY A 220 -10.95 -8.73 -22.46
CA GLY A 220 -11.82 -8.11 -23.48
C GLY A 220 -12.91 -7.19 -22.91
N ARG A 221 -13.02 -7.04 -21.59
CA ARG A 221 -13.98 -6.15 -20.94
C ARG A 221 -13.49 -5.61 -19.59
N PHE A 222 -14.04 -4.46 -19.19
CA PHE A 222 -13.91 -3.93 -17.83
C PHE A 222 -14.98 -4.53 -16.89
N PRO A 223 -14.76 -4.57 -15.57
CA PRO A 223 -13.54 -4.15 -14.87
C PRO A 223 -12.36 -5.11 -15.13
N LEU A 224 -11.13 -4.63 -14.93
CA LEU A 224 -9.98 -5.52 -14.98
C LEU A 224 -10.03 -6.51 -13.81
N VAL A 225 -9.78 -7.79 -14.07
CA VAL A 225 -9.68 -8.79 -13.00
C VAL A 225 -8.31 -8.63 -12.34
N ALA A 226 -8.28 -8.36 -11.03
CA ALA A 226 -6.99 -8.28 -10.33
C ALA A 226 -6.27 -9.62 -10.34
N GLU A 227 -4.92 -9.57 -10.38
CA GLU A 227 -4.05 -10.74 -10.25
C GLU A 227 -4.43 -11.62 -9.05
N ASN A 228 -4.92 -10.99 -7.97
CA ASN A 228 -5.28 -11.66 -6.72
C ASN A 228 -6.76 -12.02 -6.58
N ARG A 229 -7.65 -11.55 -7.48
CA ARG A 229 -8.97 -12.18 -7.65
C ARG A 229 -8.79 -13.32 -8.63
N VAL A 230 -8.02 -14.33 -8.21
CA VAL A 230 -8.15 -15.65 -8.80
C VAL A 230 -9.60 -16.03 -8.52
N HIS A 231 -10.46 -15.95 -9.54
CA HIS A 231 -11.67 -16.75 -9.54
C HIS A 231 -11.18 -18.18 -9.39
N LEU A 232 -11.22 -18.70 -8.17
CA LEU A 232 -10.91 -20.08 -7.90
C LEU A 232 -11.84 -20.86 -8.82
N THR A 233 -11.27 -21.62 -9.74
CA THR A 233 -12.08 -22.54 -10.53
C THR A 233 -12.89 -23.40 -9.55
N PRO A 234 -14.09 -23.87 -9.93
CA PRO A 234 -14.87 -24.78 -9.11
C PRO A 234 -14.04 -25.86 -8.43
N THR A 235 -13.08 -26.45 -9.14
CA THR A 235 -12.15 -27.45 -8.64
C THR A 235 -11.12 -26.89 -7.65
N GLN A 236 -10.48 -25.75 -7.93
CA GLN A 236 -9.51 -25.13 -7.00
C GLN A 236 -10.17 -24.70 -5.68
N LEU A 237 -11.41 -24.24 -5.76
CA LEU A 237 -12.23 -23.86 -4.61
C LEU A 237 -12.58 -25.10 -3.77
N GLU A 238 -13.06 -26.17 -4.41
CA GLU A 238 -13.36 -27.45 -3.76
C GLU A 238 -12.13 -28.04 -3.08
N ASP A 239 -11.01 -28.11 -3.80
CA ASP A 239 -9.75 -28.59 -3.24
C ASP A 239 -9.26 -27.70 -2.08
N GLY A 240 -9.45 -26.37 -2.17
CA GLY A 240 -9.07 -25.43 -1.11
C GLY A 240 -9.92 -25.64 0.15
N LEU A 241 -11.21 -25.87 -0.02
CA LEU A 241 -12.15 -26.19 1.06
C LEU A 241 -11.80 -27.55 1.69
N GLN A 242 -11.53 -28.57 0.88
CA GLN A 242 -11.08 -29.88 1.36
C GLN A 242 -9.74 -29.80 2.10
N ALA A 243 -8.77 -29.04 1.57
CA ALA A 243 -7.48 -28.82 2.22
C ALA A 243 -7.61 -28.07 3.56
N ALA A 244 -8.63 -27.20 3.69
CA ALA A 244 -8.99 -26.53 4.94
C ALA A 244 -9.79 -27.43 5.91
N GLY A 245 -10.01 -28.71 5.57
CA GLY A 245 -10.75 -29.66 6.41
C GLY A 245 -12.27 -29.51 6.35
N VAL A 246 -12.81 -28.78 5.37
CA VAL A 246 -14.26 -28.67 5.15
C VAL A 246 -14.76 -29.97 4.52
N ASP A 247 -15.65 -30.66 5.22
CA ASP A 247 -16.42 -31.75 4.63
C ASP A 247 -17.47 -31.17 3.69
N LEU A 248 -17.13 -31.15 2.39
CA LEU A 248 -18.02 -30.65 1.34
C LEU A 248 -19.35 -31.40 1.27
N ALA A 249 -19.45 -32.62 1.81
CA ALA A 249 -20.72 -33.35 1.86
C ALA A 249 -21.74 -32.69 2.82
N ASN A 250 -21.27 -31.89 3.78
CA ASN A 250 -22.11 -31.18 4.75
C ASN A 250 -22.35 -29.71 4.38
N VAL A 251 -21.74 -29.21 3.30
CA VAL A 251 -22.00 -27.85 2.80
C VAL A 251 -23.17 -27.93 1.82
N PRO A 252 -24.24 -27.13 2.00
CA PRO A 252 -25.36 -27.10 1.06
C PRO A 252 -24.86 -26.84 -0.36
N SER A 253 -25.30 -27.65 -1.33
CA SER A 253 -24.85 -27.53 -2.72
C SER A 253 -25.14 -26.16 -3.33
N GLU A 254 -26.19 -25.48 -2.86
CA GLU A 254 -26.54 -24.11 -3.25
C GLU A 254 -25.43 -23.12 -2.84
N LEU A 255 -24.87 -23.27 -1.65
CA LEU A 255 -23.78 -22.42 -1.17
C LEU A 255 -22.50 -22.66 -1.97
N ILE A 256 -22.22 -23.92 -2.35
CA ILE A 256 -21.12 -24.25 -3.25
C ILE A 256 -21.34 -23.62 -4.63
N GLN A 257 -22.57 -23.63 -5.15
CA GLN A 257 -22.87 -22.99 -6.43
C GLN A 257 -22.75 -21.46 -6.36
N HIS A 258 -23.25 -20.82 -5.31
CA HIS A 258 -23.08 -19.39 -5.08
C HIS A 258 -21.61 -19.00 -4.93
N LEU A 259 -20.81 -19.80 -4.22
CA LEU A 259 -19.37 -19.60 -4.08
C LEU A 259 -18.64 -19.74 -5.42
N LYS A 260 -19.01 -20.73 -6.23
CA LYS A 260 -18.47 -20.93 -7.60
C LYS A 260 -18.83 -19.79 -8.55
N ALA A 261 -20.00 -19.18 -8.36
CA ALA A 261 -20.50 -18.09 -9.19
C ALA A 261 -20.05 -16.70 -8.72
N ASP A 262 -19.29 -16.60 -7.62
CA ASP A 262 -18.97 -15.33 -6.93
C ASP A 262 -20.24 -14.54 -6.53
N GLN A 263 -21.28 -15.26 -6.14
CA GLN A 263 -22.62 -14.74 -5.82
C GLN A 263 -22.96 -14.80 -4.34
N LEU A 264 -22.03 -15.22 -3.47
CA LEU A 264 -22.34 -15.33 -2.04
C LEU A 264 -22.76 -13.98 -1.46
N GLU A 265 -23.88 -14.00 -0.75
CA GLU A 265 -24.26 -12.94 0.15
C GLU A 265 -23.42 -13.00 1.43
N GLU A 266 -23.30 -11.88 2.12
CA GLU A 266 -22.48 -11.78 3.34
C GLU A 266 -22.87 -12.81 4.40
N ARG A 267 -24.18 -13.04 4.57
CA ARG A 267 -24.71 -14.06 5.49
C ARG A 267 -24.22 -15.46 5.12
N GLU A 268 -24.12 -15.76 3.83
CA GLU A 268 -23.65 -17.05 3.35
C GLU A 268 -22.13 -17.20 3.54
N CYS A 269 -21.35 -16.14 3.33
CA CYS A 269 -19.91 -16.10 3.66
C CYS A 269 -19.67 -16.33 5.17
N ASN A 270 -20.47 -15.70 6.04
CA ASN A 270 -20.36 -15.89 7.50
C ASN A 270 -20.77 -17.31 7.94
N ASN A 271 -21.82 -17.88 7.35
CA ASN A 271 -22.22 -19.27 7.62
C ASN A 271 -21.13 -20.27 7.20
N LEU A 272 -20.46 -20.02 6.07
CA LEU A 272 -19.36 -20.86 5.60
C LEU A 272 -18.12 -20.73 6.50
N LEU A 273 -17.79 -19.52 6.95
CA LEU A 273 -16.73 -19.29 7.94
C LEU A 273 -17.04 -19.94 9.31
N ALA A 274 -18.30 -19.91 9.75
CA ALA A 274 -18.74 -20.61 10.97
C ALA A 274 -18.57 -22.13 10.85
N SER A 275 -18.93 -22.67 9.69
CA SER A 275 -18.77 -24.10 9.37
C SER A 275 -17.29 -24.51 9.34
N LEU A 276 -16.42 -23.69 8.74
CA LEU A 276 -14.96 -23.84 8.75
C LEU A 276 -14.38 -23.82 10.18
N ALA A 277 -14.95 -23.02 11.07
CA ALA A 277 -14.51 -22.90 12.46
C ALA A 277 -15.11 -23.97 13.40
N GLY A 278 -15.97 -24.86 12.89
CA GLY A 278 -16.70 -25.85 13.71
C GLY A 278 -17.66 -25.22 14.73
N LYS A 279 -18.17 -24.01 14.45
CA LYS A 279 -19.06 -23.25 15.34
C LYS A 279 -20.48 -23.17 14.75
N SER A 280 -21.48 -23.03 15.62
CA SER A 280 -22.84 -22.78 15.15
C SER A 280 -22.96 -21.36 14.58
N SER A 281 -23.86 -21.12 13.64
CA SER A 281 -24.09 -19.80 13.04
C SER A 281 -24.46 -18.73 14.08
N SER A 282 -25.10 -19.14 15.21
CA SER A 282 -25.40 -18.24 16.33
C SER A 282 -24.15 -17.79 17.10
N ASP A 283 -23.13 -18.65 17.22
CA ASP A 283 -21.91 -18.34 17.99
C ASP A 283 -21.02 -17.30 17.29
N VAL A 284 -21.09 -17.24 15.96
CA VAL A 284 -20.34 -16.27 15.16
C VAL A 284 -21.04 -14.91 15.13
N LEU A 285 -22.38 -14.87 15.16
CA LEU A 285 -23.16 -13.64 15.18
C LEU A 285 -23.13 -12.94 16.55
N HIS A 286 -23.02 -13.68 17.65
CA HIS A 286 -23.00 -13.12 19.02
C HIS A 286 -21.63 -12.59 19.47
N ALA A 287 -20.54 -12.87 18.75
CA ALA A 287 -19.23 -12.28 19.04
C ALA A 287 -19.18 -10.76 18.80
N ASP A 288 -20.18 -10.21 18.09
CA ASP A 288 -20.27 -8.80 17.68
C ASP A 288 -21.25 -7.96 18.53
N ASP A 289 -21.98 -8.59 19.46
CA ASP A 289 -22.98 -7.92 20.31
C ASP A 289 -22.36 -7.07 21.45
N GLY A 290 -21.02 -7.03 21.56
CA GLY A 290 -20.30 -6.22 22.55
C GLY A 290 -20.37 -4.70 22.33
N TRP A 291 -21.04 -4.21 21.29
CA TRP A 291 -20.98 -2.81 20.87
C TRP A 291 -22.33 -2.08 20.74
N LYS A 292 -23.41 -2.54 21.39
CA LYS A 292 -24.66 -1.77 21.49
C LYS A 292 -25.30 -1.80 22.88
N ALA A 293 -24.91 -0.82 23.70
CA ALA A 293 -25.78 -0.27 24.74
C ALA A 293 -25.48 1.24 24.95
N ALA A 294 -26.15 2.08 24.16
CA ALA A 294 -26.57 3.41 24.60
C ALA A 294 -27.93 3.73 23.98
N ASP A 295 -28.82 4.19 24.85
CA ASP A 295 -30.27 4.10 24.80
C ASP A 295 -30.98 5.15 23.91
N VAL A 296 -32.24 4.83 23.70
CA VAL A 296 -33.35 5.30 22.87
C VAL A 296 -33.80 6.74 23.12
N SER A 297 -34.15 7.47 22.04
CA SER A 297 -35.48 8.11 21.92
C SER A 297 -35.83 8.60 20.49
N GLY A 298 -36.68 7.83 19.81
CA GLY A 298 -37.85 8.34 19.07
C GLY A 298 -37.69 9.13 17.75
N ARG A 299 -37.82 8.43 16.61
CA ARG A 299 -38.74 8.69 15.46
C ARG A 299 -38.23 7.97 14.18
N PRO A 300 -39.11 7.44 13.32
CA PRO A 300 -38.67 6.71 12.12
C PRO A 300 -38.18 7.70 11.06
N ASN A 301 -36.88 7.69 10.77
CA ASN A 301 -36.28 8.52 9.73
C ASN A 301 -36.00 7.67 8.48
N LEU A 302 -36.71 7.94 7.39
CA LEU A 302 -36.61 7.28 6.07
C LEU A 302 -35.22 7.44 5.38
N ARG A 303 -34.21 7.98 6.07
CA ARG A 303 -32.83 8.12 5.57
C ARG A 303 -31.89 6.96 5.96
N GLY A 304 -32.35 6.00 6.76
CA GLY A 304 -31.54 4.85 7.20
C GLY A 304 -31.22 3.81 6.10
N ALA A 305 -31.99 3.77 5.02
CA ALA A 305 -31.85 2.73 3.99
C ALA A 305 -30.56 2.85 3.16
N LYS A 306 -30.09 4.07 2.85
CA LYS A 306 -28.88 4.29 2.04
C LYS A 306 -27.59 4.06 2.83
N GLY A 307 -27.58 4.37 4.13
CA GLY A 307 -26.43 4.12 5.01
C GLY A 307 -26.25 2.63 5.34
N ALA A 308 -27.35 1.88 5.51
CA ALA A 308 -27.31 0.43 5.72
C ALA A 308 -26.81 -0.34 4.49
N ALA A 309 -27.14 0.12 3.28
CA ALA A 309 -26.66 -0.48 2.03
C ALA A 309 -25.14 -0.30 1.83
N ALA A 310 -24.60 0.90 2.14
CA ALA A 310 -23.17 1.17 2.04
C ALA A 310 -22.35 0.41 3.11
N LEU A 311 -22.83 0.37 4.36
CA LEU A 311 -22.23 -0.45 5.42
C LEU A 311 -22.29 -1.94 5.10
N GLY A 312 -23.40 -2.43 4.54
CA GLY A 312 -23.53 -3.82 4.08
C GLY A 312 -22.59 -4.17 2.92
N ALA A 313 -22.36 -3.25 1.97
CA ALA A 313 -21.42 -3.47 0.88
C ALA A 313 -19.95 -3.56 1.37
N THR A 314 -19.54 -2.69 2.30
CA THR A 314 -18.19 -2.71 2.88
C THR A 314 -17.96 -3.93 3.78
N MET A 315 -18.99 -4.43 4.46
CA MET A 315 -18.89 -5.64 5.30
C MET A 315 -18.93 -6.94 4.46
N LYS A 316 -19.77 -7.01 3.42
CA LYS A 316 -19.76 -8.10 2.42
C LYS A 316 -18.37 -8.34 1.83
N GLN A 317 -17.62 -7.26 1.57
CA GLN A 317 -16.26 -7.33 1.01
C GLN A 317 -15.23 -7.93 1.99
N LYS A 318 -15.41 -7.75 3.30
CA LYS A 318 -14.48 -8.26 4.33
C LYS A 318 -14.62 -9.76 4.56
N SER A 319 -15.85 -10.27 4.77
CA SER A 319 -16.06 -11.69 5.08
C SER A 319 -15.73 -12.60 3.92
N CYS A 320 -16.19 -12.27 2.71
CA CYS A 320 -15.88 -13.07 1.52
C CYS A 320 -14.40 -12.92 1.12
N GLY A 321 -13.78 -11.75 1.36
CA GLY A 321 -12.35 -11.54 1.17
C GLY A 321 -11.46 -12.44 2.05
N ILE A 322 -11.85 -12.68 3.31
CA ILE A 322 -11.17 -13.61 4.21
C ILE A 322 -11.26 -15.05 3.68
N LEU A 323 -12.45 -15.46 3.26
CA LEU A 323 -12.68 -16.80 2.73
C LEU A 323 -11.84 -17.06 1.47
N HIS A 324 -11.86 -16.12 0.52
CA HIS A 324 -11.02 -16.21 -0.69
C HIS A 324 -9.53 -16.29 -0.38
N ARG A 325 -9.07 -15.62 0.69
CA ARG A 325 -7.66 -15.68 1.12
C ARG A 325 -7.30 -17.07 1.66
N ILE A 326 -8.16 -17.71 2.46
CA ILE A 326 -7.92 -19.07 2.99
C ILE A 326 -7.82 -20.09 1.85
N LEU A 327 -8.62 -19.94 0.80
CA LEU A 327 -8.79 -20.95 -0.25
C LEU A 327 -7.78 -20.89 -1.39
N LYS A 328 -6.81 -19.96 -1.38
CA LYS A 328 -5.86 -19.80 -2.49
C LYS A 328 -4.84 -20.96 -2.62
N PRO A 329 -4.55 -21.45 -3.84
CA PRO A 329 -3.54 -22.48 -4.09
C PRO A 329 -2.12 -22.11 -3.65
N GLU A 330 -1.72 -20.83 -3.76
CA GLU A 330 -0.43 -20.35 -3.23
C GLU A 330 -0.29 -20.51 -1.72
N ASN A 331 -1.42 -20.58 -0.99
CA ASN A 331 -1.44 -20.92 0.43
C ASN A 331 -1.35 -22.44 0.70
N ARG A 332 -1.42 -23.31 -0.32
CA ARG A 332 -1.11 -24.75 -0.17
C ARG A 332 0.37 -25.01 0.08
N ASN A 333 1.27 -24.24 -0.55
CA ASN A 333 2.69 -24.28 -0.19
C ASN A 333 2.89 -23.86 1.27
N LEU A 334 2.04 -22.97 1.80
CA LEU A 334 2.04 -22.57 3.21
C LEU A 334 1.60 -23.70 4.16
N LEU A 335 0.79 -24.67 3.70
CA LEU A 335 0.41 -25.89 4.43
C LEU A 335 1.44 -27.03 4.24
N ASP A 336 2.04 -27.19 3.06
CA ASP A 336 3.12 -28.18 2.85
C ASP A 336 4.46 -27.75 3.47
N LEU A 337 4.75 -26.45 3.50
CA LEU A 337 5.87 -25.90 4.27
C LEU A 337 5.66 -26.05 5.79
N GLN A 338 4.45 -26.36 6.29
CA GLN A 338 4.26 -26.64 7.72
C GLN A 338 4.83 -28.02 8.05
N ARG A 339 4.89 -28.94 7.08
CA ARG A 339 5.43 -30.29 7.26
C ARG A 339 6.95 -30.35 7.19
N ASN A 340 7.62 -29.38 6.56
CA ASN A 340 9.06 -29.43 6.29
C ASN A 340 9.97 -28.78 7.35
N GLY A 341 9.44 -28.36 8.51
CA GLY A 341 10.28 -27.99 9.67
C GLY A 341 11.22 -26.80 9.46
N ILE A 342 10.90 -25.90 8.53
CA ILE A 342 11.59 -24.63 8.32
C ILE A 342 11.16 -23.66 9.42
N CYS A 343 12.12 -22.96 10.01
CA CYS A 343 11.87 -21.88 10.97
C CYS A 343 10.95 -20.84 10.33
N ARG A 344 9.72 -20.70 10.83
CA ARG A 344 8.76 -19.68 10.38
C ARG A 344 8.82 -18.43 11.23
N SER A 345 9.35 -18.57 12.44
CA SER A 345 9.21 -17.57 13.46
C SER A 345 10.46 -17.48 14.33
N ILE A 346 10.77 -16.25 14.72
CA ILE A 346 11.93 -15.89 15.52
C ILE A 346 11.39 -15.46 16.88
N SER A 347 11.67 -16.25 17.91
CA SER A 347 11.31 -15.94 19.30
C SER A 347 12.41 -15.19 20.05
N GLY A 348 13.56 -15.00 19.41
CA GLY A 348 14.70 -14.32 20.02
C GLY A 348 15.74 -13.91 19.00
N LEU A 349 16.22 -12.68 19.16
CA LEU A 349 17.22 -12.08 18.30
C LEU A 349 18.40 -11.58 19.13
N LYS A 350 19.60 -11.98 18.74
CA LYS A 350 20.84 -11.52 19.37
C LYS A 350 21.81 -11.03 18.30
N ILE A 351 22.35 -9.84 18.52
CA ILE A 351 23.29 -9.18 17.61
C ILE A 351 24.63 -8.95 18.30
N SER A 352 25.73 -9.14 17.56
CA SER A 352 27.05 -8.66 17.98
C SER A 352 27.33 -7.34 17.28
N PHE A 353 27.63 -6.31 18.04
CA PHE A 353 27.99 -5.00 17.52
C PHE A 353 29.42 -4.65 17.96
N GLN A 354 30.27 -4.33 16.99
CA GLN A 354 31.66 -3.94 17.24
C GLN A 354 32.02 -2.68 16.43
N LEU A 355 32.53 -1.66 17.12
CA LEU A 355 33.12 -0.49 16.49
C LEU A 355 34.61 -0.70 16.27
N SER A 356 35.12 -0.10 15.20
CA SER A 356 36.54 -0.05 14.89
C SER A 356 37.30 0.60 16.04
N ASN A 357 38.49 0.09 16.33
CA ASN A 357 39.42 0.74 17.26
C ASN A 357 40.19 1.92 16.63
N ALA A 358 39.89 2.31 15.38
CA ALA A 358 40.52 3.47 14.74
C ALA A 358 40.04 4.79 15.36
N ALA A 359 40.93 5.78 15.49
CA ALA A 359 40.56 7.10 16.00
C ALA A 359 39.37 7.71 15.25
N GLY A 360 38.41 8.25 16.00
CA GLY A 360 37.17 8.80 15.45
C GLY A 360 36.17 7.73 15.01
N SER A 361 36.16 6.56 15.65
CA SER A 361 35.13 5.53 15.43
C SER A 361 34.08 5.53 16.54
N GLU A 362 34.26 6.33 17.59
CA GLU A 362 33.28 6.61 18.63
C GLU A 362 32.10 7.43 18.12
N THR A 363 30.99 7.42 18.88
CA THR A 363 29.91 8.37 18.67
C THR A 363 29.29 8.80 20.00
N PHE A 364 28.84 10.05 20.06
CA PHE A 364 28.08 10.59 21.18
C PHE A 364 26.58 10.26 21.10
N TYR A 365 26.16 9.56 20.05
CA TYR A 365 24.77 9.24 19.77
C TYR A 365 24.42 7.79 20.06
N PRO A 366 23.19 7.52 20.53
CA PRO A 366 22.68 6.17 20.61
C PRO A 366 22.71 5.48 19.26
N ILE A 367 23.29 4.29 19.22
CA ILE A 367 23.21 3.40 18.09
C ILE A 367 22.02 2.47 18.32
N VAL A 368 21.09 2.49 17.36
CA VAL A 368 19.87 1.69 17.38
C VAL A 368 19.84 0.74 16.19
N LEU A 369 19.20 -0.40 16.39
CA LEU A 369 18.79 -1.30 15.34
C LEU A 369 17.35 -0.93 14.96
N THR A 370 17.12 -0.55 13.71
CA THR A 370 15.80 -0.21 13.20
C THR A 370 15.27 -1.36 12.35
N PHE A 371 14.03 -1.77 12.62
CA PHE A 371 13.27 -2.75 11.83
C PHE A 371 12.07 -2.06 11.18
N GLY A 372 11.94 -2.12 9.85
CA GLY A 372 10.82 -1.46 9.17
C GLY A 372 10.71 0.05 9.48
N LEU A 373 9.48 0.54 9.68
CA LEU A 373 9.14 1.98 9.79
C LEU A 373 9.43 2.61 11.16
N GLU A 374 9.07 1.95 12.26
CA GLU A 374 9.04 2.60 13.59
C GLU A 374 9.69 1.80 14.71
N ARG A 375 10.08 0.56 14.42
CA ARG A 375 10.54 -0.37 15.45
C ARG A 375 12.04 -0.18 15.67
N ARG A 376 12.42 0.28 16.86
CA ARG A 376 13.81 0.54 17.21
C ARG A 376 14.20 -0.22 18.46
N ALA A 377 15.36 -0.85 18.42
CA ALA A 377 15.98 -1.48 19.57
C ALA A 377 17.34 -0.81 19.84
N LEU A 378 17.49 -0.24 21.03
CA LEU A 378 18.75 0.36 21.46
C LEU A 378 19.85 -0.69 21.56
N ILE A 379 20.93 -0.50 20.80
CA ILE A 379 22.14 -1.31 20.90
C ILE A 379 23.01 -0.78 22.04
N VAL A 380 23.37 0.51 21.97
CA VAL A 380 24.28 1.20 22.91
C VAL A 380 24.07 2.71 22.84
N GLU A 381 24.22 3.43 23.96
CA GLU A 381 23.91 4.87 24.03
C GLU A 381 25.03 5.78 23.55
N GLN A 382 26.30 5.50 23.87
CA GLN A 382 27.45 6.34 23.49
C GLN A 382 28.73 5.48 23.46
N PRO A 383 28.88 4.59 22.47
CA PRO A 383 30.01 3.67 22.42
C PRO A 383 31.31 4.40 22.06
N SER A 384 32.39 4.07 22.77
CA SER A 384 33.74 4.47 22.41
C SER A 384 34.29 3.64 21.24
N SER A 385 35.36 4.12 20.60
CA SER A 385 36.16 3.30 19.67
C SER A 385 36.55 1.96 20.31
N GLY A 386 36.51 0.89 19.51
CA GLY A 386 36.76 -0.49 19.97
C GLY A 386 35.64 -1.11 20.81
N PHE A 387 34.50 -0.43 21.01
CA PHE A 387 33.35 -1.00 21.73
C PHE A 387 32.91 -2.32 21.08
N HIS A 388 32.76 -3.38 21.89
CA HIS A 388 32.24 -4.67 21.45
C HIS A 388 31.24 -5.21 22.47
N LYS A 389 30.01 -5.47 22.04
CA LYS A 389 28.99 -6.07 22.91
C LYS A 389 27.98 -6.90 22.14
N TRP A 390 27.57 -8.00 22.76
CA TRP A 390 26.37 -8.73 22.37
C TRP A 390 25.14 -8.07 22.97
N LYS A 391 24.13 -7.79 22.13
CA LYS A 391 22.83 -7.27 22.56
C LYS A 391 21.74 -8.27 22.21
N SER A 392 20.99 -8.71 23.22
CA SER A 392 19.71 -9.39 23.01
C SER A 392 18.65 -8.32 22.76
N ILE A 393 17.84 -8.52 21.73
CA ILE A 393 16.72 -7.64 21.39
C ILE A 393 15.50 -8.13 22.14
N ASP A 394 14.86 -7.21 22.86
CA ASP A 394 13.58 -7.44 23.51
C ASP A 394 12.51 -7.50 22.42
N MET A 395 12.01 -8.71 22.14
CA MET A 395 11.12 -8.97 21.00
C MET A 395 9.77 -8.27 21.20
N GLU A 396 9.17 -8.38 22.38
CA GLU A 396 7.93 -7.69 22.73
C GLU A 396 8.07 -6.18 22.58
N ARG A 397 9.15 -5.58 23.12
CA ARG A 397 9.35 -4.13 23.01
C ARG A 397 9.65 -3.67 21.58
N ALA A 398 10.39 -4.47 20.81
CA ALA A 398 10.78 -4.09 19.45
C ALA A 398 9.65 -4.35 18.44
N PHE A 399 8.89 -5.43 18.57
CA PHE A 399 7.94 -5.89 17.57
C PHE A 399 6.48 -5.88 18.03
N GLY A 400 6.21 -5.65 19.31
CA GLY A 400 4.88 -5.75 19.92
C GLY A 400 4.40 -7.19 20.12
N GLN A 401 5.31 -8.15 19.96
CA GLN A 401 5.07 -9.57 20.12
C GLN A 401 6.40 -10.28 20.42
N ASP A 402 6.36 -11.30 21.28
CA ASP A 402 7.52 -12.13 21.64
C ASP A 402 8.07 -13.00 20.48
N GLU A 403 7.30 -13.14 19.40
CA GLU A 403 7.64 -13.97 18.25
C GLU A 403 7.21 -13.30 16.94
N ILE A 404 8.10 -13.23 15.96
CA ILE A 404 7.85 -12.60 14.63
C ILE A 404 8.04 -13.59 13.50
N SER A 405 7.38 -13.38 12.34
CA SER A 405 7.68 -14.17 11.15
C SER A 405 9.11 -13.92 10.66
N VAL A 406 9.78 -14.93 10.12
CA VAL A 406 11.08 -14.74 9.45
C VAL A 406 10.97 -13.73 8.29
N ASP A 407 9.81 -13.67 7.62
CA ASP A 407 9.56 -12.71 6.53
C ASP A 407 9.51 -11.26 7.02
N ASP A 408 9.04 -11.05 8.26
CA ASP A 408 9.04 -9.75 8.93
C ASP A 408 10.46 -9.30 9.30
N PHE A 409 11.41 -10.24 9.35
CA PHE A 409 12.81 -10.03 9.67
C PHE A 409 13.70 -9.88 8.42
N SER A 410 13.15 -9.42 7.30
CA SER A 410 13.89 -9.32 6.04
C SER A 410 14.81 -8.12 5.94
N ARG A 411 14.60 -7.05 6.75
CA ARG A 411 15.40 -5.83 6.69
C ARG A 411 15.59 -5.19 8.05
N PHE A 412 16.83 -4.84 8.35
CA PHE A 412 17.19 -3.99 9.47
C PHE A 412 18.27 -2.99 9.04
N SER A 413 18.28 -1.82 9.66
CA SER A 413 19.37 -0.86 9.55
C SER A 413 19.97 -0.59 10.93
N ILE A 414 21.24 -0.21 10.95
CA ILE A 414 21.91 0.26 12.16
C ILE A 414 22.14 1.75 11.97
N GLU A 415 21.62 2.55 12.89
CA GLU A 415 21.58 4.00 12.77
C GLU A 415 22.01 4.65 14.08
N SER A 416 22.75 5.76 13.98
CA SER A 416 22.96 6.67 15.11
C SER A 416 21.81 7.67 15.18
N VAL A 417 21.15 7.79 16.33
CA VAL A 417 20.01 8.68 16.52
C VAL A 417 20.47 9.95 17.25
N PRO A 418 20.47 11.13 16.60
CA PRO A 418 20.87 12.36 17.26
C PRO A 418 19.90 12.74 18.38
N VAL A 419 20.44 13.09 19.55
CA VAL A 419 19.63 13.51 20.72
C VAL A 419 19.76 15.01 20.91
N ASN A 420 18.81 15.79 20.37
CA ASN A 420 18.59 17.21 20.66
C ASN A 420 19.82 18.15 20.68
N VAL A 421 20.89 17.81 19.97
CA VAL A 421 22.07 18.68 19.86
C VAL A 421 22.24 19.15 18.41
N PRO A 422 22.45 20.45 18.16
CA PRO A 422 22.64 21.01 16.82
C PRO A 422 24.04 20.75 16.24
N TYR A 423 24.80 19.79 16.79
CA TYR A 423 26.18 19.53 16.39
C TYR A 423 26.28 18.41 15.35
N GLN A 424 27.42 18.40 14.66
CA GLN A 424 27.70 17.61 13.45
C GLN A 424 27.37 16.12 13.63
N GLU A 425 26.98 15.47 12.52
CA GLU A 425 26.84 14.03 12.45
C GLU A 425 28.21 13.37 12.68
N ASP A 426 28.32 12.54 13.72
CA ASP A 426 29.54 11.79 14.00
C ASP A 426 29.70 10.68 12.96
N GLN A 427 30.91 10.52 12.43
CA GLN A 427 31.26 9.34 11.65
C GLN A 427 31.78 8.26 12.59
N TRP A 428 31.20 7.07 12.53
CA TRP A 428 31.72 5.89 13.22
C TRP A 428 31.97 4.77 12.21
N LYS A 429 32.86 3.84 12.57
CA LYS A 429 33.26 2.72 11.70
C LYS A 429 32.97 1.41 12.41
N LEU A 430 32.41 0.45 11.69
CA LEU A 430 32.24 -0.92 12.18
C LEU A 430 33.55 -1.71 12.07
N GLU A 431 33.85 -2.54 13.06
CA GLU A 431 34.91 -3.54 12.95
C GLU A 431 34.34 -4.90 12.55
N GLY A 432 34.94 -5.52 11.54
CA GLY A 432 34.57 -6.86 11.10
C GLY A 432 33.28 -6.94 10.28
N LYS A 433 32.74 -8.17 10.17
CA LYS A 433 31.45 -8.46 9.53
C LYS A 433 30.37 -8.49 10.60
N ALA A 434 29.25 -7.81 10.40
CA ALA A 434 28.09 -7.95 11.27
C ALA A 434 27.61 -9.41 11.28
N GLN A 435 27.45 -10.00 12.47
CA GLN A 435 26.94 -11.36 12.65
C GLN A 435 25.66 -11.30 13.50
N SER A 436 24.58 -11.84 12.95
CA SER A 436 23.31 -12.02 13.66
C SER A 436 23.07 -13.51 13.93
N PHE A 437 22.49 -13.78 15.10
CA PHE A 437 22.09 -15.12 15.52
C PHE A 437 20.58 -15.09 15.80
N LEU A 438 19.87 -16.05 15.22
CA LEU A 438 18.44 -16.25 15.42
C LEU A 438 18.22 -17.51 16.24
N SER A 439 17.38 -17.43 17.27
CA SER A 439 16.86 -18.62 17.95
C SER A 439 15.48 -18.97 17.40
N ALA A 440 15.33 -20.21 16.93
CA ALA A 440 14.06 -20.79 16.50
C ALA A 440 13.55 -21.75 17.57
N ASN A 441 12.25 -21.69 17.88
CA ASN A 441 11.64 -22.69 18.75
C ASN A 441 11.47 -24.01 17.98
N ARG A 442 12.19 -25.06 18.41
CA ARG A 442 11.83 -26.46 18.11
C ARG A 442 11.45 -27.12 19.42
N LEU A 443 10.27 -27.73 19.46
CA LEU A 443 9.82 -28.51 20.61
C LEU A 443 10.89 -29.55 21.00
N ALA A 444 11.45 -29.37 22.20
CA ALA A 444 12.24 -30.30 23.00
C ALA A 444 13.40 -31.04 22.30
N SER A 445 14.58 -30.41 22.25
CA SER A 445 15.86 -31.09 22.50
C SER A 445 16.92 -30.08 22.97
N ARG A 446 17.83 -30.53 23.84
CA ARG A 446 18.73 -29.68 24.66
C ARG A 446 19.95 -29.12 23.92
N ASP A 447 19.97 -29.19 22.60
CA ASP A 447 21.05 -28.69 21.74
C ASP A 447 20.52 -27.60 20.81
N TRP A 448 21.07 -26.38 20.95
CA TRP A 448 20.69 -25.20 20.19
C TRP A 448 21.10 -25.35 18.72
N PRO A 449 20.18 -25.39 17.73
CA PRO A 449 20.58 -25.24 16.35
C PRO A 449 21.01 -23.78 16.11
N GLN A 450 22.29 -23.59 15.79
CA GLN A 450 22.86 -22.30 15.44
C GLN A 450 22.62 -22.03 13.95
N ALA A 451 21.81 -21.02 13.62
CA ALA A 451 21.74 -20.49 12.26
C ALA A 451 22.49 -19.14 12.22
N SER A 452 23.58 -19.08 11.46
CA SER A 452 24.29 -17.83 11.16
C SER A 452 23.76 -17.25 9.85
N ILE A 453 23.19 -16.05 9.89
CA ILE A 453 22.91 -15.31 8.66
C ILE A 453 24.13 -14.46 8.34
N ARG A 454 24.73 -14.66 7.16
CA ARG A 454 25.72 -13.73 6.61
C ARG A 454 24.98 -12.56 5.97
N ALA A 455 25.10 -11.38 6.55
CA ALA A 455 24.76 -10.15 5.85
C ALA A 455 25.95 -9.78 4.93
N ASP A 456 26.00 -10.36 3.74
CA ASP A 456 27.04 -10.01 2.75
C ASP A 456 26.80 -8.63 2.10
N SER A 457 25.74 -7.91 2.48
CA SER A 457 25.50 -6.52 2.12
C SER A 457 24.78 -5.76 3.24
N LEU A 458 25.50 -5.37 4.28
CA LEU A 458 25.02 -4.33 5.21
C LEU A 458 25.19 -2.98 4.50
N SER A 459 24.11 -2.35 4.03
CA SER A 459 24.16 -0.96 3.60
C SER A 459 24.21 -0.08 4.85
N VAL A 460 25.41 0.38 5.23
CA VAL A 460 25.55 1.52 6.14
C VAL A 460 25.16 2.75 5.34
N THR A 461 23.94 3.23 5.53
CA THR A 461 23.45 4.42 4.80
C THR A 461 24.06 5.67 5.42
N TYR A 462 25.13 6.16 4.79
CA TYR A 462 25.67 7.49 5.04
C TYR A 462 24.63 8.54 4.61
N ALA A 463 24.19 9.40 5.52
CA ALA A 463 23.48 10.63 5.15
C ALA A 463 24.52 11.69 4.73
N THR A 464 25.19 11.49 3.59
CA THR A 464 26.17 12.48 3.11
C THR A 464 25.42 13.69 2.53
N TYR A 465 25.42 14.81 3.26
CA TYR A 465 24.97 16.11 2.76
C TYR A 465 25.93 16.61 1.66
N ARG A 466 25.64 16.26 0.40
CA ARG A 466 26.44 16.68 -0.76
C ARG A 466 25.93 18.04 -1.29
N HIS A 467 26.20 19.10 -0.55
CA HIS A 467 26.33 20.44 -1.12
C HIS A 467 27.31 21.24 -0.23
N GLN A 468 28.39 21.74 -0.85
CA GLN A 468 29.45 22.62 -0.32
C GLN A 468 30.90 22.09 -0.20
N VAL A 469 31.30 21.04 -0.94
CA VAL A 469 32.75 20.76 -1.13
C VAL A 469 33.09 20.54 -2.60
N GLN A 470 32.82 21.56 -3.44
CA GLN A 470 33.40 21.67 -4.79
C GLN A 470 34.09 23.02 -5.04
N ARG A 471 34.27 23.87 -4.01
CA ARG A 471 35.00 25.15 -4.12
C ARG A 471 36.37 25.20 -3.43
N ALA A 472 36.79 24.16 -2.71
CA ALA A 472 38.08 24.15 -2.00
C ALA A 472 39.21 23.35 -2.67
N VAL A 473 38.94 22.61 -3.75
CA VAL A 473 39.97 21.77 -4.44
C VAL A 473 40.44 22.39 -5.78
N ARG A 474 40.04 23.63 -6.11
CA ARG A 474 40.56 24.38 -7.27
C ARG A 474 41.42 25.60 -6.91
N ARG A 475 41.97 25.64 -5.69
CA ARG A 475 42.97 26.66 -5.28
C ARG A 475 44.28 26.06 -4.78
N MET A 476 44.50 24.76 -4.97
CA MET A 476 45.78 24.09 -4.68
C MET A 476 46.13 23.06 -5.77
N ALA A 477 45.97 23.46 -7.03
CA ALA A 477 46.55 22.83 -8.20
C ALA A 477 47.02 23.93 -9.15
#